data_AF-A0A7C6BKH6-F1
#
_entry.id   AF-A0A7C6BKH6-F1
#
_cell.length_a   1.000
_cell.length_b   1.000
_cell.length_c   1.000
_cell.angle_alpha   90.00
_cell.angle_beta   90.00
_cell.angle_gamma   90.00
#
_symmetry.space_group_name_H-M   'P 1'
#
loop_
_entity.id
_entity.type
_entity.pdbx_description
1 polymer ?
#
loop_
_entity_poly.entity_id
_entity_poly.type
_entity_poly.pdbx_seq_one_letter_code
_entity_poly.pdbx_strand_id
1 'polypeptide(L)'
;MKKYGVLLVITLMLFSLPAQASEMPDLTTDCTITVGSKAFTKERLFDRDYATYWNGEDSGKTVTIHSPEAIHGLYICWLSAPRAWAVEEKINGQWQKTSFEASPFQHAYYPLNGAKEIRLKPEGKSKKWFGMSEIFILGKGELPPYVQTWKEAERGSDLLLLFAHPDDEALFFGGTLPYYAGELGLNVTACAFTPATPLRVSELLNSLWTMGVKNYPVLGPFHDTYSLKLDKAYRDFGKSKVQRFAVELLRKYQPKVIVSHDVDGEYGHGMHQLCADMMLYAFDAAADAGKFSQSAKEFGTWQASKLYLHLYKDNPIVMDWDKPLRAFSGKTGYEVAKLGYAQHLSQHRYEQYQVEPKDSENSSYHFGLAKSTVGLDTLKNDFFENIDLGTFQVEGE
;
A
#
# COMPACT_ATOMS: atom_id res chain seq x y z
N MET A 1 -31.75 10.24 77.11
CA MET A 1 -31.14 9.20 76.26
C MET A 1 -30.96 9.75 74.85
N LYS A 2 -29.91 9.30 74.15
CA LYS A 2 -29.18 9.98 73.06
C LYS A 2 -30.00 10.34 71.82
N LYS A 3 -29.75 11.53 71.26
CA LYS A 3 -30.06 11.91 69.87
C LYS A 3 -29.07 11.23 68.93
N TYR A 4 -29.53 10.50 67.92
CA TYR A 4 -28.71 10.01 66.81
C TYR A 4 -29.11 10.77 65.54
N GLY A 5 -28.17 11.52 64.99
CA GLY A 5 -28.24 12.03 63.62
C GLY A 5 -27.66 10.99 62.67
N VAL A 6 -28.37 10.71 61.57
CA VAL A 6 -27.86 9.92 60.45
C VAL A 6 -27.33 10.89 59.41
N LEU A 7 -26.02 10.86 59.18
CA LEU A 7 -25.36 11.59 58.10
C LEU A 7 -25.28 10.66 56.89
N LEU A 8 -25.97 11.01 55.80
CA LEU A 8 -25.89 10.31 54.53
C LEU A 8 -24.69 10.88 53.74
N VAL A 9 -23.66 10.06 53.53
CA VAL A 9 -22.53 10.39 52.66
C VAL A 9 -22.82 9.82 51.28
N ILE A 10 -23.08 10.69 50.30
CA ILE A 10 -23.16 10.33 48.88
C ILE A 10 -21.76 10.52 48.28
N THR A 11 -21.11 9.42 47.94
CA THR A 11 -19.82 9.44 47.22
C THR A 11 -20.11 9.57 45.72
N LEU A 12 -19.82 10.74 45.13
CA LEU A 12 -19.80 10.90 43.67
C LEU A 12 -18.58 10.14 43.10
N MET A 13 -18.82 9.04 42.38
CA MET A 13 -17.82 8.48 41.47
C MET A 13 -17.79 9.33 40.19
N LEU A 14 -16.77 10.17 40.05
CA LEU A 14 -16.41 10.81 38.79
C LEU A 14 -15.79 9.74 37.88
N PHE A 15 -16.57 9.19 36.95
CA PHE A 15 -16.03 8.49 35.79
C PHE A 15 -15.37 9.53 34.89
N SER A 16 -14.04 9.61 34.92
CA SER A 16 -13.26 10.31 33.90
C SER A 16 -13.37 9.53 32.60
N LEU A 17 -14.31 9.92 31.74
CA LEU A 17 -14.32 9.49 30.35
C LEU A 17 -13.02 9.98 29.70
N PRO A 18 -12.25 9.14 28.99
CA PRO A 18 -11.13 9.63 28.21
C PRO A 18 -11.67 10.65 27.20
N ALA A 19 -11.08 11.84 27.16
CA ALA A 19 -11.37 12.79 26.10
C ALA A 19 -10.98 12.13 24.78
N GLN A 20 -11.96 11.76 23.95
CA GLN A 20 -11.71 11.39 22.56
C GLN A 20 -11.00 12.58 21.92
N ALA A 21 -9.74 12.40 21.55
CA ALA A 21 -9.05 13.40 20.74
C ALA A 21 -9.78 13.45 19.39
N SER A 22 -10.17 14.65 18.96
CA SER A 22 -10.77 14.83 17.64
C SER A 22 -9.75 14.49 16.55
N GLU A 23 -10.22 13.99 15.41
CA GLU A 23 -9.40 13.82 14.20
C GLU A 23 -8.69 15.14 13.82
N MET A 24 -7.48 15.06 13.27
CA MET A 24 -6.75 16.24 12.77
C MET A 24 -7.57 16.89 11.67
N PRO A 25 -7.97 18.17 11.82
CA PRO A 25 -8.70 18.84 10.76
C PRO A 25 -7.79 19.06 9.54
N ASP A 26 -8.34 18.84 8.35
CA ASP A 26 -7.71 19.24 7.09
C ASP A 26 -7.87 20.76 6.90
N LEU A 27 -6.80 21.51 7.12
CA LEU A 27 -6.73 22.96 7.02
C LEU A 27 -6.44 23.45 5.60
N THR A 28 -6.30 22.55 4.62
CA THR A 28 -5.73 22.87 3.30
C THR A 28 -6.46 24.02 2.60
N THR A 29 -7.79 24.01 2.61
CA THR A 29 -8.63 25.03 1.95
C THR A 29 -8.56 26.40 2.62
N ASP A 30 -8.21 26.44 3.90
CA ASP A 30 -8.09 27.69 4.68
C ASP A 30 -6.68 28.29 4.58
N CYS A 31 -5.73 27.55 4.02
CA CYS A 31 -4.34 27.97 3.89
C CYS A 31 -4.12 28.84 2.65
N THR A 32 -3.22 29.82 2.77
CA THR A 32 -2.62 30.50 1.62
C THR A 32 -1.36 29.76 1.19
N ILE A 33 -1.40 29.14 0.01
CA ILE A 33 -0.27 28.40 -0.56
C ILE A 33 0.36 29.20 -1.72
N THR A 34 1.67 29.37 -1.67
CA THR A 34 2.48 30.00 -2.71
C THR A 34 3.65 29.12 -3.12
N VAL A 35 4.09 29.24 -4.37
CA VAL A 35 5.15 28.41 -4.94
C VAL A 35 6.22 29.29 -5.58
N GLY A 36 7.48 28.86 -5.51
CA GLY A 36 8.61 29.64 -6.01
C GLY A 36 8.71 29.74 -7.54
N SER A 37 7.94 28.93 -8.28
CA SER A 37 7.90 28.90 -9.74
C SER A 37 6.61 28.22 -10.24
N LYS A 38 6.25 28.45 -11.50
CA LYS A 38 5.02 27.88 -12.12
C LYS A 38 3.76 28.14 -11.28
N ALA A 39 3.57 29.38 -10.85
CA ALA A 39 2.44 29.76 -9.99
C ALA A 39 1.07 29.43 -10.61
N PHE A 40 0.97 29.40 -11.95
CA PHE A 40 -0.26 29.04 -12.68
C PHE A 40 -0.67 27.56 -12.48
N THR A 41 0.20 26.70 -11.95
CA THR A 41 -0.13 25.31 -11.61
C THR A 41 -0.15 25.08 -10.10
N LYS A 42 -0.18 26.12 -9.26
CA LYS A 42 -0.14 25.97 -7.79
C LYS A 42 -1.36 25.23 -7.24
N GLU A 43 -2.52 25.41 -7.87
CA GLU A 43 -3.80 24.85 -7.40
C GLU A 43 -3.81 23.32 -7.48
N ARG A 44 -2.99 22.77 -8.38
CA ARG A 44 -2.70 21.33 -8.51
C ARG A 44 -1.97 20.71 -7.32
N LEU A 45 -1.59 21.51 -6.33
CA LEU A 45 -1.08 21.00 -5.07
C LEU A 45 -2.24 20.60 -4.13
N PHE A 46 -3.47 21.04 -4.38
CA PHE A 46 -4.59 20.90 -3.45
C PHE A 46 -5.96 20.82 -4.14
N ASP A 47 -6.01 20.34 -5.38
CA ASP A 47 -7.24 20.19 -6.17
C ASP A 47 -7.92 18.82 -5.99
N ARG A 48 -7.34 17.93 -5.15
CA ARG A 48 -7.82 16.57 -4.91
C ARG A 48 -7.82 15.68 -6.16
N ASP A 49 -7.02 16.03 -7.17
CA ASP A 49 -6.85 15.27 -8.40
C ASP A 49 -5.38 14.82 -8.60
N TYR A 50 -5.13 13.54 -8.31
CA TYR A 50 -3.80 12.93 -8.48
C TYR A 50 -3.31 12.87 -9.94
N ALA A 51 -4.15 13.19 -10.94
CA ALA A 51 -3.75 13.28 -12.34
C ALA A 51 -3.04 14.61 -12.65
N THR A 52 -3.25 15.63 -11.81
CA THR A 52 -2.56 16.91 -11.91
C THR A 52 -1.39 16.97 -10.92
N TYR A 53 -0.49 17.94 -11.12
CA TYR A 53 0.65 18.12 -10.23
C TYR A 53 1.32 19.49 -10.36
N TRP A 54 2.06 19.85 -9.32
CA TRP A 54 3.08 20.90 -9.36
C TRP A 54 4.49 20.30 -9.28
N ASN A 55 5.37 20.70 -10.20
CA ASN A 55 6.76 20.22 -10.26
C ASN A 55 7.80 21.37 -10.37
N GLY A 56 7.36 22.63 -10.28
CA GLY A 56 8.24 23.82 -10.31
C GLY A 56 9.30 23.86 -11.43
N GLU A 57 10.27 24.74 -11.26
CA GLU A 57 11.55 24.81 -11.97
C GLU A 57 12.70 24.72 -10.96
N ASP A 58 13.89 24.31 -11.39
CA ASP A 58 15.02 24.03 -10.49
C ASP A 58 15.42 25.24 -9.61
N SER A 59 15.27 26.47 -10.10
CA SER A 59 15.56 27.72 -9.38
C SER A 59 14.47 28.12 -8.37
N GLY A 60 13.26 27.55 -8.46
CA GLY A 60 12.07 27.97 -7.71
C GLY A 60 11.30 26.82 -7.07
N LYS A 61 11.97 25.73 -6.67
CA LYS A 61 11.38 24.58 -5.98
C LYS A 61 11.16 24.87 -4.51
N THR A 62 10.15 25.66 -4.21
CA THR A 62 9.76 25.98 -2.84
C THR A 62 8.25 26.09 -2.77
N VAL A 63 7.66 25.53 -1.70
CA VAL A 63 6.24 25.71 -1.37
C VAL A 63 6.19 26.43 -0.02
N THR A 64 5.52 27.58 0.05
CA THR A 64 5.31 28.32 1.30
C THR A 64 3.83 28.33 1.63
N ILE A 65 3.52 27.97 2.88
CA ILE A 65 2.15 27.77 3.36
C ILE A 65 1.96 28.67 4.57
N HIS A 66 0.89 29.46 4.54
CA HIS A 66 0.41 30.21 5.69
C HIS A 66 -0.98 29.70 6.07
N SER A 67 -1.13 29.26 7.32
CA SER A 67 -2.37 28.74 7.87
C SER A 67 -2.94 29.68 8.93
N PRO A 68 -4.28 29.84 9.03
CA PRO A 68 -4.90 30.55 10.15
C PRO A 68 -4.67 29.83 11.50
N GLU A 69 -4.42 28.53 11.47
CA GLU A 69 -4.22 27.67 12.64
C GLU A 69 -2.80 27.06 12.66
N ALA A 70 -2.44 26.43 13.77
CA ALA A 70 -1.14 25.77 13.90
C ALA A 70 -1.11 24.48 13.07
N ILE A 71 -0.08 24.34 12.21
CA ILE A 71 0.13 23.16 11.36
C ILE A 71 0.89 22.11 12.16
N HIS A 72 0.26 20.97 12.43
CA HIS A 72 0.84 19.87 13.19
C HIS A 72 1.21 18.67 12.33
N GLY A 73 0.84 18.66 11.06
CA GLY A 73 1.25 17.61 10.15
C GLY A 73 1.13 18.01 8.69
N LEU A 74 1.90 17.33 7.85
CA LEU A 74 1.75 17.33 6.40
C LEU A 74 1.54 15.91 5.94
N TYR A 75 0.57 15.69 5.07
CA TYR A 75 0.49 14.46 4.28
C TYR A 75 0.72 14.84 2.81
N ILE A 76 1.79 14.30 2.22
CA ILE A 76 2.27 14.70 0.90
C ILE A 76 2.23 13.50 -0.03
N CYS A 77 1.64 13.70 -1.21
CA CYS A 77 1.69 12.75 -2.32
C CYS A 77 2.70 13.25 -3.36
N TRP A 78 3.88 12.65 -3.36
CA TRP A 78 5.02 12.95 -4.21
C TRP A 78 4.89 12.29 -5.59
N LEU A 79 5.33 12.98 -6.65
CA LEU A 79 5.38 12.42 -8.01
C LEU A 79 6.40 11.29 -8.18
N SER A 80 7.37 11.22 -7.28
CA SER A 80 8.41 10.19 -7.24
C SER A 80 8.92 10.06 -5.81
N ALA A 81 9.57 8.94 -5.48
CA ALA A 81 10.14 8.71 -4.16
C ALA A 81 10.95 9.93 -3.68
N PRO A 82 10.63 10.51 -2.52
CA PRO A 82 11.28 11.71 -2.04
C PRO A 82 12.76 11.48 -1.74
N ARG A 83 13.59 12.50 -2.03
CA ARG A 83 15.00 12.55 -1.59
C ARG A 83 15.14 13.54 -0.44
N ALA A 84 16.37 13.81 -0.01
CA ALA A 84 16.64 14.79 1.04
C ALA A 84 15.91 16.12 0.80
N TRP A 85 15.14 16.57 1.77
CA TRP A 85 14.36 17.81 1.74
C TRP A 85 14.15 18.36 3.14
N ALA A 86 13.62 19.57 3.28
CA ALA A 86 13.39 20.19 4.58
C ALA A 86 12.08 20.96 4.64
N VAL A 87 11.53 21.02 5.86
CA VAL A 87 10.51 21.97 6.29
C VAL A 87 11.18 23.01 7.18
N GLU A 88 10.99 24.28 6.85
CA GLU A 88 11.30 25.41 7.72
C GLU A 88 9.99 25.86 8.39
N GLU A 89 9.89 25.78 9.71
CA GLU A 89 8.77 26.24 10.52
C GLU A 89 9.09 27.60 11.16
N LYS A 90 8.20 28.60 11.02
CA LYS A 90 8.40 29.91 11.65
C LYS A 90 7.82 29.93 13.06
N ILE A 91 8.68 29.78 14.05
CA ILE A 91 8.34 29.72 15.47
C ILE A 91 8.92 30.95 16.16
N ASN A 92 8.10 31.73 16.86
CA ASN A 92 8.50 32.97 17.53
C ASN A 92 9.27 33.95 16.61
N GLY A 93 8.87 34.02 15.35
CA GLY A 93 9.49 34.90 14.34
C GLY A 93 10.81 34.38 13.75
N GLN A 94 11.31 33.22 14.20
CA GLN A 94 12.52 32.59 13.68
C GLN A 94 12.21 31.32 12.89
N TRP A 95 12.97 31.07 11.83
CA TRP A 95 12.85 29.84 11.05
C TRP A 95 13.62 28.71 11.73
N GLN A 96 12.92 27.65 12.07
CA GLN A 96 13.50 26.40 12.56
C GLN A 96 13.39 25.35 11.46
N LYS A 97 14.49 24.66 11.17
CA LYS A 97 14.57 23.72 10.04
C LYS A 97 14.56 22.28 10.54
N THR A 98 13.67 21.48 9.97
CA THR A 98 13.65 20.02 10.10
C THR A 98 13.97 19.41 8.74
N SER A 99 14.98 18.53 8.68
CA SER A 99 15.41 17.87 7.44
C SER A 99 14.93 16.42 7.44
N PHE A 100 14.53 15.94 6.27
CA PHE A 100 14.05 14.58 6.04
C PHE A 100 14.96 13.92 5.01
N GLU A 101 15.38 12.70 5.30
CA GLU A 101 16.19 11.89 4.39
C GLU A 101 15.37 11.33 3.22
N ALA A 102 16.06 10.69 2.26
CA ALA A 102 15.37 9.98 1.19
C ALA A 102 14.50 8.85 1.75
N SER A 103 13.33 8.65 1.14
CA SER A 103 12.36 7.63 1.53
C SER A 103 11.72 7.02 0.28
N PRO A 104 11.36 5.72 0.29
CA PRO A 104 10.64 5.10 -0.81
C PRO A 104 9.16 5.56 -0.90
N PHE A 105 8.63 6.18 0.15
CA PHE A 105 7.19 6.45 0.27
C PHE A 105 6.75 7.66 -0.55
N GLN A 106 6.04 7.41 -1.64
CA GLN A 106 5.47 8.47 -2.46
C GLN A 106 4.28 9.15 -1.79
N HIS A 107 3.50 8.44 -0.98
CA HIS A 107 2.52 9.05 -0.08
C HIS A 107 3.09 8.99 1.33
N ALA A 108 3.27 10.12 2.00
CA ALA A 108 3.96 10.15 3.29
C ALA A 108 3.43 11.23 4.24
N TYR A 109 3.29 10.85 5.51
CA TYR A 109 2.96 11.76 6.61
C TYR A 109 4.22 12.26 7.32
N TYR A 110 4.25 13.55 7.64
CA TYR A 110 5.32 14.24 8.35
C TYR A 110 4.74 15.04 9.52
N PRO A 111 4.98 14.62 10.79
CA PRO A 111 4.55 15.39 11.94
C PRO A 111 5.36 16.69 12.09
N LEU A 112 4.70 17.77 12.50
CA LEU A 112 5.28 19.11 12.67
C LEU A 112 5.00 19.67 14.07
N ASN A 113 5.70 20.75 14.43
CA ASN A 113 5.72 21.29 15.78
C ASN A 113 4.58 22.28 16.08
N GLY A 114 3.81 22.70 15.08
CA GLY A 114 2.68 23.62 15.28
C GLY A 114 2.95 25.07 14.87
N ALA A 115 3.69 25.33 13.79
CA ALA A 115 3.83 26.67 13.24
C ALA A 115 2.67 27.08 12.32
N LYS A 116 2.40 28.39 12.19
CA LYS A 116 1.39 28.93 11.25
C LYS A 116 1.95 29.25 9.87
N GLU A 117 3.27 29.40 9.75
CA GLU A 117 3.96 29.70 8.50
C GLU A 117 5.09 28.69 8.33
N ILE A 118 5.04 27.93 7.24
CA ILE A 118 6.03 26.90 6.92
C ILE A 118 6.52 27.03 5.48
N ARG A 119 7.70 26.49 5.22
CA ARG A 119 8.28 26.45 3.88
C ARG A 119 8.96 25.11 3.61
N LEU A 120 8.60 24.48 2.50
CA LEU A 120 9.16 23.21 2.04
C LEU A 120 10.21 23.46 0.95
N LYS A 121 11.36 22.78 1.02
CA LYS A 121 12.46 22.90 0.04
C LYS A 121 13.15 21.56 -0.21
N PRO A 122 13.52 21.22 -1.45
CA PRO A 122 14.44 20.11 -1.70
C PRO A 122 15.86 20.46 -1.28
N GLU A 123 16.60 19.45 -0.89
CA GLU A 123 18.02 19.53 -0.58
C GLU A 123 18.87 18.78 -1.60
N GLY A 124 20.18 18.97 -1.50
CA GLY A 124 21.15 18.38 -2.40
C GLY A 124 21.22 19.05 -3.78
N LYS A 125 21.98 18.41 -4.68
CA LYS A 125 22.35 18.99 -5.98
C LYS A 125 21.22 18.94 -7.01
N SER A 126 20.42 17.87 -7.00
CA SER A 126 19.35 17.66 -7.98
C SER A 126 17.99 17.86 -7.34
N LYS A 127 17.23 18.84 -7.85
CA LYS A 127 15.90 19.20 -7.36
C LYS A 127 14.76 18.64 -8.23
N LYS A 128 15.09 17.99 -9.35
CA LYS A 128 14.11 17.51 -10.34
C LYS A 128 13.00 16.62 -9.76
N TRP A 129 13.31 15.83 -8.72
CA TRP A 129 12.37 14.93 -8.06
C TRP A 129 11.27 15.65 -7.26
N PHE A 130 11.52 16.88 -6.80
CA PHE A 130 10.66 17.60 -5.86
C PHE A 130 9.42 18.15 -6.56
N GLY A 131 8.45 17.29 -6.76
CA GLY A 131 7.14 17.61 -7.28
C GLY A 131 6.10 16.77 -6.55
N MET A 132 4.89 17.31 -6.45
CA MET A 132 3.80 16.76 -5.65
C MET A 132 2.55 16.75 -6.52
N SER A 133 1.79 15.66 -6.44
CA SER A 133 0.42 15.59 -6.94
C SER A 133 -0.57 16.17 -5.94
N GLU A 134 -0.26 16.11 -4.64
CA GLU A 134 -1.21 16.55 -3.61
C GLU A 134 -0.48 16.87 -2.28
N ILE A 135 -0.99 17.84 -1.52
CA ILE A 135 -0.60 18.13 -0.14
C ILE A 135 -1.82 18.39 0.74
N PHE A 136 -1.83 17.75 1.90
CA PHE A 136 -2.78 18.00 2.97
C PHE A 136 -2.06 18.68 4.14
N ILE A 137 -2.66 19.73 4.66
CA ILE A 137 -2.14 20.52 5.77
C ILE A 137 -3.00 20.23 6.99
N LEU A 138 -2.43 19.60 8.00
CA LEU A 138 -3.20 19.01 9.10
C LEU A 138 -3.02 19.80 10.40
N GLY A 139 -4.14 20.08 11.07
CA GLY A 139 -4.17 20.67 12.41
C GLY A 139 -3.87 19.64 13.51
N LYS A 140 -4.13 19.97 14.78
CA LYS A 140 -3.88 19.06 15.91
C LYS A 140 -5.02 18.05 16.08
N GLY A 141 -4.68 16.78 16.34
CA GLY A 141 -5.68 15.72 16.55
C GLY A 141 -5.13 14.31 16.33
N GLU A 142 -6.02 13.34 16.21
CA GLU A 142 -5.71 11.98 15.76
C GLU A 142 -5.60 11.89 14.24
N LEU A 143 -4.71 11.05 13.72
CA LEU A 143 -4.52 10.94 12.28
C LEU A 143 -5.81 10.51 11.55
N PRO A 144 -6.23 11.25 10.51
CA PRO A 144 -7.36 10.84 9.68
C PRO A 144 -7.12 9.48 9.03
N PRO A 145 -8.15 8.63 8.86
CA PRO A 145 -8.00 7.30 8.26
C PRO A 145 -7.39 7.29 6.85
N TYR A 146 -7.52 8.37 6.09
CA TYR A 146 -6.96 8.49 4.74
C TYR A 146 -5.45 8.80 4.71
N VAL A 147 -4.86 9.22 5.84
CA VAL A 147 -3.44 9.56 5.93
C VAL A 147 -2.61 8.29 6.02
N GLN A 148 -1.74 8.10 5.03
CA GLN A 148 -0.95 6.88 4.91
C GLN A 148 0.35 6.97 5.70
N THR A 149 0.53 6.02 6.62
CA THR A 149 1.72 5.84 7.46
C THR A 149 2.38 4.51 7.15
N TRP A 150 2.93 4.42 5.94
CA TRP A 150 3.54 3.20 5.42
C TRP A 150 4.71 2.70 6.28
N LYS A 151 4.82 1.38 6.37
CA LYS A 151 6.01 0.67 6.84
C LYS A 151 6.81 0.19 5.64
N GLU A 152 8.13 0.12 5.75
CA GLU A 152 8.90 -0.57 4.73
C GLU A 152 8.53 -2.06 4.76
N ALA A 153 8.39 -2.68 3.59
CA ALA A 153 8.16 -4.12 3.54
C ALA A 153 9.37 -4.85 4.16
N GLU A 154 9.13 -5.59 5.23
CA GLU A 154 10.15 -6.30 5.98
C GLU A 154 10.44 -7.69 5.37
N ARG A 155 11.57 -8.28 5.75
CA ARG A 155 11.87 -9.69 5.46
C ARG A 155 11.01 -10.59 6.34
N GLY A 156 10.60 -11.74 5.81
CA GLY A 156 9.73 -12.68 6.52
C GLY A 156 8.24 -12.37 6.29
N SER A 157 7.86 -12.08 5.06
CA SER A 157 6.45 -11.90 4.69
C SER A 157 5.68 -13.20 4.93
N ASP A 158 4.47 -13.09 5.48
CA ASP A 158 3.57 -14.24 5.54
C ASP A 158 3.00 -14.52 4.14
N LEU A 159 2.58 -13.46 3.43
CA LEU A 159 2.03 -13.53 2.08
C LEU A 159 2.71 -12.51 1.15
N LEU A 160 3.08 -12.95 -0.05
CA LEU A 160 3.40 -12.08 -1.18
C LEU A 160 2.28 -12.17 -2.22
N LEU A 161 1.64 -11.04 -2.53
CA LEU A 161 0.74 -10.91 -3.66
C LEU A 161 1.46 -10.21 -4.80
N LEU A 162 1.67 -10.91 -5.91
CA LEU A 162 2.28 -10.37 -7.12
C LEU A 162 1.26 -10.26 -8.23
N PHE A 163 1.04 -9.04 -8.70
CA PHE A 163 0.09 -8.71 -9.76
C PHE A 163 0.76 -7.84 -10.83
N ALA A 164 0.19 -7.81 -12.02
CA ALA A 164 0.83 -7.20 -13.18
C ALA A 164 0.75 -5.67 -13.11
N HIS A 165 -0.45 -5.12 -12.99
CA HIS A 165 -0.71 -3.68 -13.03
C HIS A 165 -1.45 -3.23 -11.77
N PRO A 166 -1.28 -1.98 -11.31
CA PRO A 166 -2.27 -1.35 -10.43
C PRO A 166 -3.67 -1.65 -10.95
N ASP A 167 -4.66 -1.84 -10.08
CA ASP A 167 -6.05 -2.33 -10.27
C ASP A 167 -6.22 -3.85 -10.14
N ASP A 168 -5.30 -4.64 -10.68
CA ASP A 168 -5.37 -6.10 -10.64
C ASP A 168 -5.51 -6.62 -9.21
N GLU A 169 -4.84 -5.95 -8.25
CA GLU A 169 -4.82 -6.33 -6.83
C GLU A 169 -6.21 -6.36 -6.20
N ALA A 170 -7.13 -5.55 -6.73
CA ALA A 170 -8.53 -5.53 -6.33
C ALA A 170 -9.40 -6.36 -7.27
N LEU A 171 -9.16 -6.30 -8.59
CA LEU A 171 -9.99 -6.96 -9.61
C LEU A 171 -10.04 -8.49 -9.45
N PHE A 172 -8.86 -9.12 -9.42
CA PHE A 172 -8.72 -10.58 -9.53
C PHE A 172 -8.40 -11.27 -8.20
N PHE A 173 -7.91 -10.52 -7.21
CA PHE A 173 -7.52 -11.10 -5.93
C PHE A 173 -8.52 -10.82 -4.80
N GLY A 174 -9.55 -10.01 -5.07
CA GLY A 174 -10.75 -9.86 -4.25
C GLY A 174 -10.42 -9.66 -2.77
N GLY A 175 -11.00 -10.51 -1.92
CA GLY A 175 -10.85 -10.44 -0.47
C GLY A 175 -9.47 -10.78 0.09
N THR A 176 -8.48 -11.14 -0.74
CA THR A 176 -7.14 -11.56 -0.28
C THR A 176 -6.47 -10.50 0.60
N LEU A 177 -6.34 -9.26 0.10
CA LEU A 177 -5.68 -8.19 0.87
C LEU A 177 -6.50 -7.75 2.08
N PRO A 178 -7.83 -7.49 1.96
CA PRO A 178 -8.66 -7.19 3.12
C PRO A 178 -8.59 -8.25 4.22
N TYR A 179 -8.60 -9.53 3.85
CA TYR A 179 -8.58 -10.62 4.82
C TYR A 179 -7.20 -10.80 5.47
N TYR A 180 -6.15 -11.04 4.68
CA TYR A 180 -4.85 -11.39 5.28
C TYR A 180 -4.11 -10.18 5.85
N ALA A 181 -4.13 -9.03 5.17
CA ALA A 181 -3.45 -7.83 5.66
C ALA A 181 -4.31 -7.05 6.66
N GLY A 182 -5.57 -6.80 6.30
CA GLY A 182 -6.47 -5.96 7.09
C GLY A 182 -7.06 -6.65 8.31
N GLU A 183 -7.72 -7.79 8.13
CA GLU A 183 -8.42 -8.50 9.21
C GLU A 183 -7.46 -9.27 10.12
N LEU A 184 -6.55 -10.04 9.52
CA LEU A 184 -5.62 -10.90 10.27
C LEU A 184 -4.32 -10.19 10.68
N GLY A 185 -4.04 -9.01 10.13
CA GLY A 185 -2.83 -8.24 10.45
C GLY A 185 -1.52 -8.92 10.03
N LEU A 186 -1.57 -9.85 9.07
CA LEU A 186 -0.37 -10.58 8.62
C LEU A 186 0.60 -9.66 7.89
N ASN A 187 1.88 -10.07 7.88
CA ASN A 187 2.91 -9.35 7.14
C ASN A 187 2.75 -9.61 5.62
N VAL A 188 1.92 -8.80 4.96
CA VAL A 188 1.64 -8.93 3.52
C VAL A 188 2.54 -7.99 2.72
N THR A 189 3.22 -8.54 1.71
CA THR A 189 3.93 -7.77 0.68
C THR A 189 3.12 -7.75 -0.60
N ALA A 190 2.66 -6.56 -1.00
CA ALA A 190 2.07 -6.35 -2.33
C ALA A 190 3.19 -5.99 -3.32
N CYS A 191 3.15 -6.54 -4.52
CA CYS A 191 4.10 -6.23 -5.58
C CYS A 191 3.36 -6.00 -6.91
N ALA A 192 3.44 -4.77 -7.42
CA ALA A 192 3.00 -4.44 -8.77
C ALA A 192 4.19 -4.64 -9.73
N PHE A 193 4.09 -5.56 -10.68
CA PHE A 193 5.16 -5.83 -11.63
C PHE A 193 5.48 -4.60 -12.51
N THR A 194 4.43 -3.90 -12.96
CA THR A 194 4.53 -2.62 -13.69
C THR A 194 3.70 -1.53 -12.98
N PRO A 195 4.32 -0.60 -12.24
CA PRO A 195 3.59 0.46 -11.53
C PRO A 195 2.95 1.54 -12.45
N ALA A 196 3.19 1.48 -13.76
CA ALA A 196 2.69 2.40 -14.78
C ALA A 196 3.09 3.88 -14.55
N THR A 197 2.15 4.79 -14.29
CA THR A 197 2.36 6.24 -14.20
C THR A 197 2.28 6.73 -12.74
N PRO A 198 2.77 7.94 -12.40
CA PRO A 198 2.62 8.49 -11.04
C PRO A 198 1.17 8.54 -10.53
N LEU A 199 0.20 8.81 -11.42
CA LEU A 199 -1.23 8.73 -11.12
C LEU A 199 -1.61 7.31 -10.69
N ARG A 200 -1.27 6.30 -11.51
CA ARG A 200 -1.58 4.89 -11.23
C ARG A 200 -0.93 4.38 -9.95
N VAL A 201 0.26 4.88 -9.61
CA VAL A 201 0.90 4.58 -8.31
C VAL A 201 0.11 5.19 -7.16
N SER A 202 -0.37 6.43 -7.29
CA SER A 202 -1.18 7.08 -6.26
C SER A 202 -2.50 6.32 -6.02
N GLU A 203 -3.14 5.88 -7.10
CA GLU A 203 -4.35 5.04 -7.05
C GLU A 203 -4.07 3.68 -6.39
N LEU A 204 -2.96 3.02 -6.74
CA LEU A 204 -2.53 1.78 -6.09
C LEU A 204 -2.34 1.96 -4.58
N LEU A 205 -1.62 3.01 -4.17
CA LEU A 205 -1.36 3.28 -2.75
C LEU A 205 -2.66 3.52 -1.99
N ASN A 206 -3.59 4.28 -2.57
CA ASN A 206 -4.91 4.49 -2.00
C ASN A 206 -5.71 3.19 -1.91
N SER A 207 -5.68 2.35 -2.95
CA SER A 207 -6.36 1.05 -2.99
C SER A 207 -5.83 0.12 -1.90
N LEU A 208 -4.51 -0.07 -1.83
CA LEU A 208 -3.84 -0.90 -0.83
C LEU A 208 -4.14 -0.43 0.59
N TRP A 209 -4.06 0.88 0.85
CA TRP A 209 -4.37 1.45 2.16
C TRP A 209 -5.83 1.21 2.56
N THR A 210 -6.76 1.39 1.61
CA THR A 210 -8.19 1.14 1.78
C THR A 210 -8.48 -0.33 2.09
N MET A 211 -7.70 -1.26 1.52
CA MET A 211 -7.78 -2.69 1.79
C MET A 211 -6.99 -3.13 3.03
N GLY A 212 -6.48 -2.20 3.83
CA GLY A 212 -5.82 -2.49 5.10
C GLY A 212 -4.34 -2.85 5.02
N VAL A 213 -3.71 -2.78 3.83
CA VAL A 213 -2.28 -3.03 3.69
C VAL A 213 -1.49 -1.86 4.28
N LYS A 214 -0.52 -2.16 5.16
CA LYS A 214 0.33 -1.15 5.83
C LYS A 214 1.80 -1.19 5.42
N ASN A 215 2.24 -2.25 4.75
CA ASN A 215 3.56 -2.32 4.14
C ASN A 215 3.54 -1.63 2.78
N TYR A 216 4.53 -0.80 2.50
CA TYR A 216 4.66 -0.13 1.22
C TYR A 216 4.87 -1.17 0.11
N PRO A 217 4.15 -1.07 -1.02
CA PRO A 217 4.27 -2.05 -2.08
C PRO A 217 5.65 -2.03 -2.72
N VAL A 218 6.07 -3.18 -3.22
CA VAL A 218 7.18 -3.27 -4.15
C VAL A 218 6.69 -2.79 -5.52
N LEU A 219 7.26 -1.69 -6.00
CA LEU A 219 7.02 -1.18 -7.34
C LEU A 219 8.07 -1.76 -8.28
N GLY A 220 7.66 -2.66 -9.17
CA GLY A 220 8.55 -3.34 -10.10
C GLY A 220 9.25 -2.38 -11.06
N PRO A 221 10.47 -2.72 -11.52
CA PRO A 221 11.28 -1.83 -12.35
C PRO A 221 10.87 -1.85 -13.84
N PHE A 222 9.75 -2.48 -14.17
CA PHE A 222 9.32 -2.73 -15.55
C PHE A 222 8.29 -1.65 -15.96
N HIS A 223 8.39 -1.23 -17.22
CA HIS A 223 7.44 -0.28 -17.78
C HIS A 223 6.16 -1.00 -18.20
N ASP A 224 5.03 -0.31 -18.14
CA ASP A 224 3.77 -0.87 -18.56
C ASP A 224 3.70 -1.04 -20.10
N THR A 225 3.21 -2.19 -20.57
CA THR A 225 3.10 -2.51 -22.00
C THR A 225 1.88 -3.39 -22.25
N TYR A 226 1.19 -3.19 -23.36
CA TYR A 226 0.14 -4.13 -23.73
C TYR A 226 0.69 -5.40 -24.41
N SER A 227 0.33 -6.57 -23.91
CA SER A 227 0.61 -7.86 -24.55
C SER A 227 -0.54 -8.84 -24.34
N LEU A 228 -0.85 -9.63 -25.36
CA LEU A 228 -1.82 -10.74 -25.31
C LEU A 228 -1.15 -12.12 -25.29
N LYS A 229 0.19 -12.17 -25.22
CA LYS A 229 0.95 -13.42 -25.25
C LYS A 229 2.15 -13.38 -24.34
N LEU A 230 2.37 -14.47 -23.60
CA LEU A 230 3.54 -14.67 -22.75
C LEU A 230 4.87 -14.47 -23.48
N ASP A 231 5.01 -15.03 -24.67
CA ASP A 231 6.25 -14.96 -25.46
C ASP A 231 6.61 -13.52 -25.84
N LYS A 232 5.60 -12.70 -26.17
CA LYS A 232 5.76 -11.26 -26.41
C LYS A 232 6.14 -10.53 -25.14
N ALA A 233 5.45 -10.78 -24.03
CA ALA A 233 5.77 -10.12 -22.75
C ALA A 233 7.23 -10.39 -22.33
N TYR A 234 7.71 -11.64 -22.48
CA TYR A 234 9.10 -11.98 -22.21
C TYR A 234 10.12 -11.36 -23.17
N ARG A 235 9.75 -11.13 -24.44
CA ARG A 235 10.61 -10.38 -25.38
C ARG A 235 10.74 -8.92 -24.97
N ASP A 236 9.65 -8.31 -24.53
CA ASP A 236 9.61 -6.89 -24.18
C ASP A 236 10.43 -6.60 -22.91
N PHE A 237 10.37 -7.48 -21.89
CA PHE A 237 11.08 -7.28 -20.62
C PHE A 237 12.42 -8.02 -20.50
N GLY A 238 12.61 -9.06 -21.30
CA GLY A 238 13.76 -9.97 -21.24
C GLY A 238 13.61 -11.02 -20.13
N LYS A 239 13.38 -12.28 -20.53
CA LYS A 239 13.14 -13.42 -19.61
C LYS A 239 14.10 -13.53 -18.43
N SER A 240 15.41 -13.42 -18.68
CA SER A 240 16.43 -13.50 -17.61
C SER A 240 16.31 -12.37 -16.57
N LYS A 241 15.91 -11.16 -16.98
CA LYS A 241 15.71 -10.02 -16.08
C LYS A 241 14.46 -10.21 -15.21
N VAL A 242 13.37 -10.66 -15.81
CA VAL A 242 12.11 -10.97 -15.10
C VAL A 242 12.32 -12.08 -14.09
N GLN A 243 12.95 -13.19 -14.51
CA GLN A 243 13.27 -14.31 -13.61
C GLN A 243 14.21 -13.90 -12.47
N ARG A 244 15.19 -13.02 -12.75
CA ARG A 244 16.07 -12.46 -11.71
C ARG A 244 15.27 -11.68 -10.68
N PHE A 245 14.42 -10.75 -11.14
CA PHE A 245 13.58 -9.93 -10.28
C PHE A 245 12.69 -10.81 -9.39
N ALA A 246 12.02 -11.80 -9.97
CA ALA A 246 11.17 -12.74 -9.25
C ALA A 246 11.94 -13.52 -8.16
N VAL A 247 13.12 -14.06 -8.48
CA VAL A 247 13.97 -14.77 -7.51
C VAL A 247 14.49 -13.85 -6.41
N GLU A 248 14.92 -12.64 -6.76
CA GLU A 248 15.37 -11.62 -5.80
C GLU A 248 14.23 -11.20 -4.87
N LEU A 249 13.02 -11.03 -5.39
CA LEU A 249 11.81 -10.72 -4.62
C LEU A 249 11.55 -11.80 -3.55
N LEU A 250 11.54 -13.08 -3.95
CA LEU A 250 11.30 -14.17 -2.99
C LEU A 250 12.41 -14.30 -1.95
N ARG A 251 13.68 -14.10 -2.32
CA ARG A 251 14.79 -14.19 -1.36
C ARG A 251 14.85 -13.01 -0.39
N LYS A 252 14.56 -11.80 -0.89
CA LYS A 252 14.58 -10.58 -0.08
C LYS A 252 13.46 -10.56 0.94
N TYR A 253 12.23 -10.87 0.51
CA TYR A 253 11.04 -10.77 1.36
C TYR A 253 10.68 -12.08 2.06
N GLN A 254 11.19 -13.22 1.59
CA GLN A 254 11.00 -14.54 2.21
C GLN A 254 9.53 -14.88 2.49
N PRO A 255 8.62 -14.82 1.48
CA PRO A 255 7.22 -15.12 1.70
C PRO A 255 6.99 -16.60 2.01
N LYS A 256 6.13 -16.90 2.99
CA LYS A 256 5.64 -18.27 3.21
C LYS A 256 4.68 -18.69 2.10
N VAL A 257 3.72 -17.82 1.77
CA VAL A 257 2.72 -18.02 0.71
C VAL A 257 2.92 -16.99 -0.40
N ILE A 258 2.81 -17.43 -1.65
CA ILE A 258 2.78 -16.57 -2.83
C ILE A 258 1.42 -16.72 -3.49
N VAL A 259 0.82 -15.60 -3.90
CA VAL A 259 -0.39 -15.55 -4.73
C VAL A 259 -0.08 -14.75 -5.99
N SER A 260 -0.48 -15.25 -7.16
CA SER A 260 -0.32 -14.53 -8.42
C SER A 260 -1.39 -14.92 -9.45
N HIS A 261 -1.28 -14.32 -10.63
CA HIS A 261 -2.22 -14.41 -11.74
C HIS A 261 -2.42 -15.83 -12.30
N ASP A 262 -3.44 -15.98 -13.14
CA ASP A 262 -3.74 -17.17 -13.92
C ASP A 262 -2.67 -17.45 -14.98
N VAL A 263 -2.42 -18.74 -15.25
CA VAL A 263 -1.51 -19.22 -16.30
C VAL A 263 -2.00 -18.87 -17.71
N ASP A 264 -3.33 -18.77 -17.89
CA ASP A 264 -3.93 -18.31 -19.15
C ASP A 264 -4.14 -16.78 -19.17
N GLY A 265 -3.87 -16.10 -18.05
CA GLY A 265 -3.91 -14.64 -17.90
C GLY A 265 -5.33 -14.08 -17.86
N GLU A 266 -6.25 -14.81 -17.22
CA GLU A 266 -7.66 -14.47 -17.06
C GLU A 266 -8.31 -14.24 -18.42
N TYR A 267 -8.41 -12.99 -18.85
CA TYR A 267 -8.92 -12.60 -20.16
C TYR A 267 -7.87 -12.69 -21.29
N GLY A 268 -6.78 -13.45 -21.09
CA GLY A 268 -5.71 -13.67 -22.06
C GLY A 268 -4.59 -12.63 -22.03
N HIS A 269 -4.43 -11.88 -20.93
CA HIS A 269 -3.41 -10.83 -20.86
C HIS A 269 -2.01 -11.41 -20.67
N GLY A 270 -1.10 -11.13 -21.62
CA GLY A 270 0.24 -11.72 -21.66
C GLY A 270 1.13 -11.35 -20.47
N MET A 271 0.88 -10.22 -19.81
CA MET A 271 1.62 -9.87 -18.58
C MET A 271 1.10 -10.61 -17.34
N HIS A 272 -0.17 -11.04 -17.35
CA HIS A 272 -0.73 -11.85 -16.27
C HIS A 272 -0.15 -13.26 -16.36
N GLN A 273 -0.15 -13.83 -17.58
CA GLN A 273 0.55 -15.08 -17.89
C GLN A 273 2.04 -15.03 -17.48
N LEU A 274 2.69 -13.89 -17.72
CA LEU A 274 4.10 -13.69 -17.33
C LEU A 274 4.27 -13.70 -15.81
N CYS A 275 3.35 -13.10 -15.04
CA CYS A 275 3.39 -13.14 -13.59
C CYS A 275 3.25 -14.56 -13.05
N ALA A 276 2.30 -15.32 -13.57
CA ALA A 276 2.12 -16.74 -13.24
C ALA A 276 3.38 -17.57 -13.56
N ASP A 277 3.88 -17.49 -14.80
CA ASP A 277 5.05 -18.25 -15.27
C ASP A 277 6.32 -17.89 -14.47
N MET A 278 6.54 -16.61 -14.17
CA MET A 278 7.72 -16.21 -13.40
C MET A 278 7.66 -16.68 -11.95
N MET A 279 6.48 -16.75 -11.33
CA MET A 279 6.33 -17.26 -9.96
C MET A 279 6.47 -18.78 -9.89
N LEU A 280 5.94 -19.51 -10.88
CA LEU A 280 6.19 -20.95 -11.01
C LEU A 280 7.69 -21.27 -11.11
N TYR A 281 8.42 -20.48 -11.90
CA TYR A 281 9.87 -20.61 -12.01
C TYR A 281 10.60 -20.20 -10.71
N ALA A 282 10.23 -19.06 -10.14
CA ALA A 282 10.93 -18.50 -8.99
C ALA A 282 10.73 -19.33 -7.72
N PHE A 283 9.60 -20.02 -7.58
CA PHE A 283 9.31 -20.89 -6.44
C PHE A 283 10.43 -21.90 -6.18
N ASP A 284 10.92 -22.57 -7.23
CA ASP A 284 12.02 -23.53 -7.12
C ASP A 284 13.40 -22.83 -7.20
N ALA A 285 13.54 -21.82 -8.08
CA ALA A 285 14.82 -21.16 -8.30
C ALA A 285 15.32 -20.32 -7.11
N ALA A 286 14.41 -19.82 -6.27
CA ALA A 286 14.78 -19.07 -5.07
C ALA A 286 15.53 -19.95 -4.04
N ALA A 287 15.25 -21.25 -4.01
CA ALA A 287 15.89 -22.22 -3.12
C ALA A 287 17.28 -22.68 -3.64
N ASP A 288 17.57 -22.51 -4.92
CA ASP A 288 18.81 -22.94 -5.57
C ASP A 288 19.88 -21.83 -5.59
N ALA A 289 20.93 -21.98 -4.78
CA ALA A 289 22.05 -21.01 -4.70
C ALA A 289 22.83 -20.84 -6.03
N GLY A 290 22.73 -21.80 -6.95
CA GLY A 290 23.32 -21.73 -8.29
C GLY A 290 22.54 -20.81 -9.24
N LYS A 291 21.26 -20.55 -8.98
CA LYS A 291 20.45 -19.57 -9.74
C LYS A 291 20.63 -18.18 -9.17
N PHE A 292 20.98 -17.23 -10.04
CA PHE A 292 21.20 -15.83 -9.67
C PHE A 292 22.10 -15.70 -8.43
N SER A 293 23.33 -16.21 -8.51
CA SER A 293 24.24 -16.36 -7.36
C SER A 293 24.54 -15.07 -6.61
N GLN A 294 24.48 -13.91 -7.28
CA GLN A 294 24.60 -12.61 -6.60
C GLN A 294 23.46 -12.37 -5.61
N SER A 295 22.22 -12.62 -6.01
CA SER A 295 21.04 -12.55 -5.14
C SER A 295 21.15 -13.54 -3.98
N ALA A 296 21.64 -14.77 -4.24
CA ALA A 296 21.85 -15.76 -3.18
C ALA A 296 22.91 -15.32 -2.15
N LYS A 297 23.97 -14.62 -2.60
CA LYS A 297 24.97 -14.04 -1.71
C LYS A 297 24.42 -12.89 -0.87
N GLU A 298 23.55 -12.07 -1.46
CA GLU A 298 23.01 -10.87 -0.80
C GLU A 298 21.89 -11.20 0.19
N PHE A 299 20.95 -12.08 -0.19
CA PHE A 299 19.73 -12.33 0.59
C PHE A 299 19.63 -13.76 1.13
N GLY A 300 20.54 -14.66 0.73
CA GLY A 300 20.42 -16.10 0.97
C GLY A 300 19.51 -16.78 -0.06
N THR A 301 19.31 -18.09 0.09
CA THR A 301 18.25 -18.83 -0.61
C THR A 301 16.95 -18.83 0.20
N TRP A 302 15.83 -19.04 -0.48
CA TRP A 302 14.53 -19.14 0.18
C TRP A 302 13.63 -20.13 -0.55
N GLN A 303 12.98 -21.01 0.21
CA GLN A 303 11.95 -21.91 -0.29
C GLN A 303 10.61 -21.45 0.28
N ALA A 304 9.74 -20.90 -0.58
CA ALA A 304 8.37 -20.59 -0.17
C ALA A 304 7.63 -21.90 0.14
N SER A 305 6.66 -21.84 1.05
CA SER A 305 5.87 -23.01 1.45
C SER A 305 4.81 -23.34 0.42
N LYS A 306 4.15 -22.32 -0.17
CA LYS A 306 3.09 -22.51 -1.16
C LYS A 306 3.04 -21.42 -2.22
N LEU A 307 2.57 -21.79 -3.41
CA LEU A 307 2.19 -20.88 -4.49
C LEU A 307 0.77 -21.20 -4.95
N TYR A 308 -0.11 -20.21 -4.81
CA TYR A 308 -1.45 -20.22 -5.39
C TYR A 308 -1.48 -19.35 -6.64
N LEU A 309 -2.19 -19.81 -7.66
CA LEU A 309 -2.46 -19.05 -8.87
C LEU A 309 -3.97 -18.88 -9.02
N HIS A 310 -4.39 -17.70 -9.45
CA HIS A 310 -5.78 -17.39 -9.77
C HIS A 310 -6.30 -18.34 -10.87
N LEU A 311 -7.52 -18.84 -10.73
CA LEU A 311 -8.19 -19.80 -11.65
C LEU A 311 -7.43 -21.10 -11.96
N TYR A 312 -6.40 -21.44 -11.18
CA TYR A 312 -5.58 -22.62 -11.45
C TYR A 312 -6.36 -23.91 -11.22
N LYS A 313 -6.34 -24.80 -12.22
CA LYS A 313 -7.23 -25.97 -12.29
C LYS A 313 -6.84 -27.09 -11.33
N ASP A 314 -5.55 -27.21 -11.02
CA ASP A 314 -5.06 -28.25 -10.14
C ASP A 314 -5.16 -27.81 -8.67
N ASN A 315 -5.61 -28.73 -7.82
CA ASN A 315 -5.84 -28.51 -6.39
C ASN A 315 -6.65 -27.22 -6.10
N PRO A 316 -7.88 -27.13 -6.65
CA PRO A 316 -8.66 -25.89 -6.56
C PRO A 316 -9.09 -25.61 -5.12
N ILE A 317 -9.15 -24.32 -4.81
CA ILE A 317 -9.64 -23.73 -3.57
C ILE A 317 -10.60 -22.58 -3.93
N VAL A 318 -11.70 -22.49 -3.17
CA VAL A 318 -12.68 -21.40 -3.31
C VAL A 318 -12.70 -20.64 -1.99
N MET A 319 -12.17 -19.43 -2.03
CA MET A 319 -12.11 -18.56 -0.87
C MET A 319 -13.46 -17.90 -0.62
N ASP A 320 -13.88 -17.79 0.65
CA ASP A 320 -15.16 -17.20 1.01
C ASP A 320 -14.99 -15.74 1.46
N TRP A 321 -15.01 -14.82 0.49
CA TRP A 321 -14.85 -13.38 0.72
C TRP A 321 -16.11 -12.68 1.20
N ASP A 322 -17.22 -13.41 1.38
CA ASP A 322 -18.51 -12.86 1.84
C ASP A 322 -18.64 -12.86 3.37
N LYS A 323 -17.62 -13.36 4.08
CA LYS A 323 -17.56 -13.28 5.55
C LYS A 323 -17.32 -11.84 6.01
N PRO A 324 -18.12 -11.31 6.95
CA PRO A 324 -17.88 -10.00 7.56
C PRO A 324 -16.50 -9.92 8.22
N LEU A 325 -15.79 -8.83 7.98
CA LEU A 325 -14.48 -8.53 8.56
C LEU A 325 -14.63 -7.49 9.67
N ARG A 326 -14.13 -7.78 10.87
CA ARG A 326 -14.22 -6.91 12.03
C ARG A 326 -13.43 -5.62 11.83
N ALA A 327 -12.24 -5.72 11.22
CA ALA A 327 -11.37 -4.58 10.92
C ALA A 327 -12.01 -3.56 9.96
N PHE A 328 -13.06 -3.96 9.25
CA PHE A 328 -13.77 -3.12 8.27
C PHE A 328 -15.24 -2.89 8.65
N SER A 329 -15.53 -2.85 9.96
CA SER A 329 -16.87 -2.55 10.49
C SER A 329 -17.95 -3.48 9.92
N GLY A 330 -17.62 -4.75 9.72
CA GLY A 330 -18.53 -5.79 9.24
C GLY A 330 -18.66 -5.89 7.72
N LYS A 331 -17.95 -5.07 6.94
CA LYS A 331 -17.87 -5.25 5.48
C LYS A 331 -17.21 -6.57 5.14
N THR A 332 -17.62 -7.19 4.04
CA THR A 332 -16.98 -8.42 3.56
C THR A 332 -15.67 -8.11 2.83
N GLY A 333 -14.79 -9.10 2.67
CA GLY A 333 -13.56 -8.92 1.88
C GLY A 333 -13.83 -8.47 0.45
N TYR A 334 -14.90 -8.99 -0.17
CA TYR A 334 -15.33 -8.55 -1.51
C TYR A 334 -15.82 -7.10 -1.54
N GLU A 335 -16.55 -6.66 -0.51
CA GLU A 335 -16.98 -5.25 -0.40
C GLU A 335 -15.80 -4.30 -0.23
N VAL A 336 -14.80 -4.68 0.57
CA VAL A 336 -13.59 -3.88 0.77
C VAL A 336 -12.75 -3.85 -0.50
N ALA A 337 -12.64 -4.96 -1.24
CA ALA A 337 -11.98 -4.98 -2.54
C ALA A 337 -12.63 -4.01 -3.53
N LYS A 338 -13.97 -3.89 -3.54
CA LYS A 338 -14.68 -2.87 -4.35
C LYS A 338 -14.32 -1.44 -3.93
N LEU A 339 -14.11 -1.18 -2.64
CA LEU A 339 -13.62 0.12 -2.16
C LEU A 339 -12.19 0.38 -2.60
N GLY A 340 -11.34 -0.65 -2.64
CA GLY A 340 -9.99 -0.59 -3.20
C GLY A 340 -10.02 -0.25 -4.70
N TYR A 341 -10.81 -0.99 -5.48
CA TYR A 341 -10.97 -0.72 -6.92
C TYR A 341 -11.56 0.67 -7.19
N ALA A 342 -12.42 1.19 -6.31
CA ALA A 342 -12.95 2.55 -6.42
C ALA A 342 -11.85 3.63 -6.35
N GLN A 343 -10.66 3.32 -5.84
CA GLN A 343 -9.51 4.22 -5.84
C GLN A 343 -8.82 4.33 -7.20
N HIS A 344 -9.08 3.41 -8.14
CA HIS A 344 -8.52 3.40 -9.51
C HIS A 344 -9.37 4.19 -10.51
N LEU A 345 -9.67 5.45 -10.16
CA LEU A 345 -10.58 6.32 -10.92
C LEU A 345 -10.21 6.43 -12.42
N SER A 346 -8.92 6.48 -12.73
CA SER A 346 -8.40 6.59 -14.10
C SER A 346 -8.71 5.37 -14.97
N GLN A 347 -9.08 4.25 -14.34
CA GLN A 347 -9.40 2.98 -15.00
C GLN A 347 -10.90 2.75 -15.17
N HIS A 348 -11.77 3.48 -14.47
CA HIS A 348 -13.23 3.34 -14.61
C HIS A 348 -13.77 3.75 -15.99
N ARG A 349 -12.93 4.33 -16.85
CA ARG A 349 -13.22 4.49 -18.28
C ARG A 349 -13.40 3.16 -19.03
N TYR A 350 -12.94 2.06 -18.45
CA TYR A 350 -13.09 0.70 -18.97
C TYR A 350 -14.24 0.00 -18.26
N GLU A 351 -15.45 0.15 -18.80
CA GLU A 351 -16.69 -0.32 -18.19
C GLU A 351 -16.74 -1.85 -17.99
N GLN A 352 -15.90 -2.61 -18.70
CA GLN A 352 -15.84 -4.06 -18.58
C GLN A 352 -15.15 -4.55 -17.30
N TYR A 353 -14.39 -3.69 -16.60
CA TYR A 353 -13.63 -4.09 -15.42
C TYR A 353 -14.36 -3.77 -14.13
N GLN A 354 -14.51 -4.78 -13.29
CA GLN A 354 -15.07 -4.73 -11.95
C GLN A 354 -14.34 -5.75 -11.07
N VAL A 355 -14.43 -5.59 -9.75
CA VAL A 355 -14.00 -6.66 -8.85
C VAL A 355 -14.79 -7.92 -9.18
N GLU A 356 -14.08 -8.97 -9.57
CA GLU A 356 -14.69 -10.15 -10.18
C GLU A 356 -15.55 -10.90 -9.15
N PRO A 357 -16.87 -11.01 -9.34
CA PRO A 357 -17.77 -11.63 -8.38
C PRO A 357 -17.57 -13.15 -8.33
N LYS A 358 -18.20 -13.79 -7.34
CA LYS A 358 -18.08 -15.24 -7.10
C LYS A 358 -18.50 -16.11 -8.30
N ASP A 359 -19.45 -15.62 -9.10
CA ASP A 359 -20.08 -16.34 -10.21
C ASP A 359 -19.52 -15.95 -11.59
N SER A 360 -18.53 -15.05 -11.68
CA SER A 360 -17.89 -14.72 -12.96
C SER A 360 -16.89 -15.79 -13.43
N GLU A 361 -16.63 -15.81 -14.74
CA GLU A 361 -15.62 -16.70 -15.32
C GLU A 361 -14.20 -16.40 -14.80
N ASN A 362 -13.93 -15.14 -14.42
CA ASN A 362 -12.68 -14.70 -13.83
C ASN A 362 -12.78 -14.49 -12.31
N SER A 363 -13.60 -15.28 -11.63
CA SER A 363 -13.96 -15.04 -10.23
C SER A 363 -12.76 -14.87 -9.29
N SER A 364 -12.73 -13.74 -8.58
CA SER A 364 -11.71 -13.44 -7.56
C SER A 364 -11.74 -14.36 -6.33
N TYR A 365 -12.67 -15.31 -6.29
CA TYR A 365 -12.83 -16.31 -5.23
C TYR A 365 -12.06 -17.60 -5.56
N HIS A 366 -11.68 -17.82 -6.82
CA HIS A 366 -11.18 -19.10 -7.31
C HIS A 366 -9.66 -19.11 -7.51
N PHE A 367 -8.98 -20.01 -6.83
CA PHE A 367 -7.54 -20.23 -6.96
C PHE A 367 -7.24 -21.73 -7.04
N GLY A 368 -5.99 -22.08 -7.34
CA GLY A 368 -5.49 -23.44 -7.18
C GLY A 368 -4.07 -23.47 -6.64
N LEU A 369 -3.77 -24.50 -5.85
CA LEU A 369 -2.44 -24.72 -5.27
C LEU A 369 -1.51 -25.32 -6.32
N ALA A 370 -0.65 -24.48 -6.90
CA ALA A 370 0.27 -24.85 -7.98
C ALA A 370 1.56 -25.50 -7.48
N LYS A 371 2.06 -25.06 -6.31
CA LYS A 371 3.25 -25.64 -5.66
C LYS A 371 3.06 -25.68 -4.15
N SER A 372 3.59 -26.71 -3.51
CA SER A 372 3.65 -26.81 -2.04
C SER A 372 4.86 -27.61 -1.57
N THR A 373 5.46 -27.18 -0.47
CA THR A 373 6.46 -27.94 0.30
C THR A 373 5.94 -28.43 1.64
N VAL A 374 4.65 -28.20 1.93
CA VAL A 374 3.99 -28.50 3.21
C VAL A 374 2.77 -29.42 3.04
N GLY A 375 2.62 -30.06 1.87
CA GLY A 375 1.49 -30.91 1.54
C GLY A 375 0.33 -30.17 0.88
N LEU A 376 -0.68 -30.92 0.43
CA LEU A 376 -1.87 -30.39 -0.24
C LEU A 376 -2.92 -29.91 0.78
N ASP A 377 -3.77 -29.00 0.33
CA ASP A 377 -4.93 -28.55 1.10
C ASP A 377 -6.00 -29.63 1.15
N THR A 378 -6.48 -29.90 2.35
CA THR A 378 -7.57 -30.81 2.64
C THR A 378 -8.86 -30.05 2.95
N LEU A 379 -8.78 -28.96 3.75
CA LEU A 379 -9.92 -28.12 4.09
C LEU A 379 -10.26 -27.13 2.99
N LYS A 380 -9.25 -26.64 2.25
CA LYS A 380 -9.42 -25.76 1.08
C LYS A 380 -10.23 -24.51 1.41
N ASN A 381 -9.86 -23.83 2.50
CA ASN A 381 -10.53 -22.63 2.98
C ASN A 381 -9.56 -21.52 3.43
N ASP A 382 -8.25 -21.77 3.35
CA ASP A 382 -7.20 -20.85 3.78
C ASP A 382 -5.91 -21.13 2.97
N PHE A 383 -5.23 -20.08 2.50
CA PHE A 383 -3.94 -20.23 1.83
C PHE A 383 -2.84 -20.75 2.78
N PHE A 384 -3.00 -20.55 4.08
CA PHE A 384 -2.04 -20.96 5.11
C PHE A 384 -2.30 -22.35 5.71
N GLU A 385 -3.21 -23.15 5.14
CA GLU A 385 -3.40 -24.55 5.60
C GLU A 385 -2.06 -25.30 5.66
N ASN A 386 -1.79 -26.08 6.70
CA ASN A 386 -0.49 -26.75 6.93
C ASN A 386 0.72 -25.82 7.15
N ILE A 387 0.54 -24.51 7.34
CA ILE A 387 1.61 -23.56 7.69
C ILE A 387 1.38 -23.06 9.11
N ASP A 388 2.37 -23.24 9.99
CA ASP A 388 2.36 -22.62 11.30
C ASP A 388 2.73 -21.13 11.17
N LEU A 389 1.76 -20.26 11.45
CA LEU A 389 1.97 -18.82 11.48
C LEU A 389 2.63 -18.34 12.78
N GLY A 390 2.80 -19.22 13.78
CA GLY A 390 3.06 -18.84 15.15
C GLY A 390 1.80 -18.27 15.81
N THR A 391 1.64 -18.45 17.12
CA THR A 391 0.53 -17.82 17.84
C THR A 391 0.70 -16.31 17.81
N PHE A 392 -0.10 -15.61 17.01
CA PHE A 392 -0.35 -14.19 17.19
C PHE A 392 -1.08 -14.00 18.52
N GLN A 393 -0.35 -13.67 19.58
CA GLN A 393 -0.98 -13.00 20.71
C GLN A 393 -1.35 -11.61 20.22
N VAL A 394 -2.63 -11.39 20.00
CA VAL A 394 -3.18 -10.04 20.01
C VAL A 394 -2.91 -9.53 21.42
N GLU A 395 -1.89 -8.69 21.59
CA GLU A 395 -1.73 -7.94 22.83
C GLU A 395 -2.97 -7.05 23.01
N GLY A 396 -3.83 -7.43 23.96
CA GLY A 396 -4.77 -6.54 24.63
C GLY A 396 -6.07 -6.25 23.90
N GLU A 397 -7.13 -6.98 24.29
CA GLU A 397 -8.42 -6.36 24.62
C GLU A 397 -8.65 -6.45 26.13
#